data_AF-A0A524K7A9-F1
#
_entry.id   AF-A0A524K7A9-F1
#
_cell.length_a   1.000
_cell.length_b   1.000
_cell.length_c   1.000
_cell.angle_alpha   90.00
_cell.angle_beta   90.00
_cell.angle_gamma   90.00
#
_symmetry.space_group_name_H-M   'P 1'
#
loop_
_entity.id
_entity.type
_entity.pdbx_description
1 polymer ?
#
loop_
_entity_poly.entity_id
_entity_poly.type
_entity_poly.pdbx_seq_one_letter_code
_entity_poly.pdbx_strand_id
1 'polypeptide(L)'
;SGDMEIGMGIHGEPGVRRGKTEPADKVVTELMDVVVPELKLAKGDEVEVLINSLGATPLMDLFVMYRKVSHILEAKGIKVHKSFVGSYASTMNMPGCSVTLLKVDSELKRLIDLPTNAPYFVQK
;
A
#
# COMPACT_ATOMS: atom_id res chain seq x y z
N SER A 1 7.60 22.02 9.78
CA SER A 1 6.36 21.31 10.15
C SER A 1 5.57 21.12 8.87
N GLY A 2 5.75 19.95 8.26
CA GLY A 2 5.38 19.67 6.88
C GLY A 2 3.87 19.60 6.67
N ASP A 3 3.44 20.06 5.51
CA ASP A 3 2.13 19.74 4.99
C ASP A 3 2.20 18.36 4.33
N MET A 4 1.07 17.69 4.22
CA MET A 4 0.89 16.43 3.51
C MET A 4 -0.32 16.52 2.58
N GLU A 5 -0.31 15.71 1.54
CA GLU A 5 -1.41 15.56 0.59
C GLU A 5 -1.76 14.07 0.46
N ILE A 6 -3.05 13.74 0.59
CA ILE A 6 -3.57 12.38 0.41
C ILE A 6 -4.29 12.28 -0.93
N GLY A 7 -4.05 11.17 -1.64
CA GLY A 7 -4.65 10.90 -2.94
C GLY A 7 -3.98 11.66 -4.10
N MET A 8 -2.76 12.18 -3.88
CA MET A 8 -1.98 12.83 -4.94
C MET A 8 -1.61 11.81 -6.02
N GLY A 9 -1.71 12.23 -7.28
CA GLY A 9 -1.27 11.41 -8.42
C GLY A 9 0.25 11.36 -8.56
N ILE A 10 0.76 10.45 -9.38
CA ILE A 10 2.20 10.21 -9.55
C ILE A 10 2.92 11.32 -10.34
N HIS A 11 2.18 12.21 -11.02
CA HIS A 11 2.71 13.39 -11.69
C HIS A 11 2.41 14.69 -10.92
N GLY A 12 2.02 14.58 -9.65
CA GLY A 12 1.68 15.74 -8.79
C GLY A 12 0.27 16.27 -9.02
N GLU A 13 -0.63 15.46 -9.58
CA GLU A 13 -2.06 15.80 -9.67
C GLU A 13 -2.64 16.01 -8.27
N PRO A 14 -3.50 17.04 -8.06
CA PRO A 14 -4.05 17.35 -6.74
C PRO A 14 -4.76 16.15 -6.11
N GLY A 15 -4.47 15.93 -4.83
CA GLY A 15 -5.12 14.91 -4.03
C GLY A 15 -6.49 15.34 -3.51
N VAL A 16 -7.14 14.42 -2.80
CA VAL A 16 -8.47 14.62 -2.20
C VAL A 16 -8.41 15.45 -0.91
N ARG A 17 -7.25 15.50 -0.24
CA ARG A 17 -7.07 16.24 1.01
C ARG A 17 -5.65 16.77 1.15
N ARG A 18 -5.53 18.05 1.55
CA ARG A 18 -4.28 18.68 1.99
C ARG A 18 -4.39 19.05 3.47
N GLY A 19 -3.31 18.89 4.23
CA GLY A 19 -3.31 19.19 5.65
C GLY A 19 -1.92 19.12 6.27
N LYS A 20 -1.84 19.19 7.60
CA LYS A 20 -0.59 18.95 8.33
C LYS A 20 -0.24 17.47 8.32
N THR A 21 1.05 17.14 8.37
CA THR A 21 1.49 15.75 8.56
C THR A 21 0.84 15.16 9.81
N GLU A 22 0.31 13.94 9.69
CA GLU A 22 -0.36 13.22 10.76
C GLU A 22 0.38 11.91 11.07
N PRO A 23 0.12 11.28 12.23
CA PRO A 23 0.68 9.96 12.54
C PRO A 23 0.34 8.95 11.44
N ALA A 24 1.32 8.11 11.07
CA ALA A 24 1.18 7.06 10.05
C ALA A 24 -0.09 6.22 10.23
N ASP A 25 -0.41 5.82 11.47
CA ASP A 25 -1.59 5.01 11.77
C ASP A 25 -2.90 5.71 11.39
N LYS A 26 -2.96 7.03 11.57
CA LYS A 26 -4.14 7.83 11.20
C LYS A 26 -4.26 7.94 9.68
N VAL A 27 -3.15 8.22 9.00
CA VAL A 27 -3.10 8.31 7.53
C VAL A 27 -3.49 6.98 6.88
N VAL A 28 -2.94 5.86 7.35
CA VAL A 28 -3.30 4.53 6.83
C VAL A 28 -4.77 4.21 7.09
N THR A 29 -5.31 4.58 8.26
CA THR A 29 -6.74 4.37 8.54
C THR A 29 -7.60 5.12 7.52
N GLU A 30 -7.29 6.40 7.28
CA GLU A 30 -8.00 7.21 6.29
C GLU A 30 -7.93 6.60 4.87
N LEU A 31 -6.75 6.13 4.44
CA LEU A 31 -6.60 5.45 3.15
C LEU A 31 -7.44 4.16 3.07
N MET A 32 -7.38 3.32 4.12
CA MET A 32 -8.04 2.02 4.14
C MET A 32 -9.57 2.15 4.27
N ASP A 33 -10.07 3.22 4.89
CA ASP A 33 -11.50 3.53 4.98
C ASP A 33 -12.11 3.84 3.59
N VAL A 34 -11.29 4.25 2.62
CA VAL A 34 -11.71 4.43 1.22
C VAL A 34 -11.52 3.14 0.41
N VAL A 35 -10.33 2.56 0.46
CA VAL A 35 -9.95 1.43 -0.43
C VAL A 35 -10.74 0.16 -0.13
N VAL A 36 -10.96 -0.17 1.16
CA VAL A 36 -11.61 -1.44 1.54
C VAL A 36 -13.06 -1.52 1.07
N PRO A 37 -13.92 -0.49 1.29
CA PRO A 37 -15.28 -0.49 0.75
C PRO A 37 -15.33 -0.46 -0.78
N GLU A 38 -14.44 0.28 -1.43
CA GLU A 38 -14.39 0.39 -2.89
C GLU A 38 -14.12 -0.97 -3.56
N LEU A 39 -13.20 -1.76 -3.00
CA LEU A 39 -12.92 -3.13 -3.42
C LEU A 39 -13.98 -4.15 -2.98
N LYS A 40 -14.99 -3.73 -2.21
CA LYS A 40 -16.03 -4.60 -1.64
C LYS A 40 -15.43 -5.80 -0.90
N LEU A 41 -14.33 -5.59 -0.18
CA LEU A 41 -13.67 -6.67 0.57
C LEU A 41 -14.54 -7.09 1.75
N ALA A 42 -14.66 -8.41 1.94
CA ALA A 42 -15.42 -9.02 3.00
C ALA A 42 -14.59 -10.06 3.76
N LYS A 43 -15.08 -10.45 4.93
CA LYS A 43 -14.48 -11.52 5.74
C LYS A 43 -14.31 -12.78 4.90
N GLY A 44 -13.11 -13.35 4.93
CA GLY A 44 -12.73 -14.55 4.18
C GLY A 44 -12.06 -14.25 2.84
N ASP A 45 -12.11 -13.01 2.35
CA ASP A 45 -11.34 -12.60 1.18
C ASP A 45 -9.82 -12.67 1.46
N GLU A 46 -9.06 -12.83 0.39
CA GLU A 46 -7.60 -12.77 0.39
C GLU A 46 -7.14 -11.61 -0.50
N VAL A 47 -6.08 -10.92 -0.08
CA VAL A 47 -5.49 -9.82 -0.83
C VAL A 47 -3.97 -9.94 -0.93
N GLU A 48 -3.40 -9.39 -2.00
CA GLU A 48 -2.02 -8.95 -2.04
C GLU A 48 -1.93 -7.49 -1.56
N VAL A 49 -0.86 -7.14 -0.85
CA VAL A 49 -0.62 -5.79 -0.29
C VAL A 49 0.72 -5.24 -0.75
N LEU A 50 0.67 -4.18 -1.56
CA LEU A 50 1.85 -3.41 -1.94
C LEU A 50 1.91 -2.10 -1.15
N ILE A 51 2.99 -1.93 -0.38
CA ILE A 51 3.39 -0.66 0.23
C ILE A 51 4.57 -0.11 -0.56
N ASN A 52 4.31 0.94 -1.34
CA ASN A 52 5.28 1.48 -2.28
C ASN A 52 5.79 2.85 -1.82
N SER A 53 7.11 3.04 -1.80
CA SER A 53 7.74 4.34 -1.63
C SER A 53 7.67 5.15 -2.92
N LEU A 54 7.29 6.42 -2.78
CA LEU A 54 7.27 7.38 -3.89
C LEU A 54 8.66 7.99 -4.15
N GLY A 55 9.68 7.59 -3.40
CA GLY A 55 11.08 7.97 -3.64
C GLY A 55 11.87 8.13 -2.35
N ALA A 56 11.49 9.11 -1.53
CA ALA A 56 12.28 9.53 -0.37
C ALA A 56 11.82 8.95 0.98
N THR A 57 10.83 8.04 1.01
CA THR A 57 10.36 7.41 2.25
C THR A 57 11.25 6.20 2.61
N PRO A 58 11.86 6.17 3.81
CA PRO A 58 12.68 5.06 4.28
C PRO A 58 11.91 3.74 4.39
N LEU A 59 12.60 2.62 4.15
CA LEU A 59 12.01 1.27 4.22
C LEU A 59 11.37 0.97 5.59
N MET A 60 12.00 1.41 6.68
CA MET A 60 11.45 1.24 8.03
C MET A 60 10.07 1.91 8.19
N ASP A 61 9.90 3.10 7.62
CA ASP A 61 8.64 3.84 7.68
C ASP A 61 7.56 3.14 6.84
N LEU A 62 7.93 2.53 5.71
CA LEU A 62 7.00 1.68 4.94
C LEU A 62 6.52 0.48 5.76
N PHE A 63 7.37 -0.13 6.58
CA PHE A 63 6.94 -1.21 7.47
C PHE A 63 6.01 -0.74 8.60
N VAL A 64 6.15 0.49 9.08
CA VAL A 64 5.18 1.10 10.00
C VAL A 64 3.80 1.21 9.32
N MET A 65 3.76 1.63 8.06
CA MET A 65 2.53 1.68 7.26
C MET A 65 1.94 0.27 7.07
N TYR A 66 2.77 -0.70 6.66
CA TYR A 66 2.36 -2.09 6.47
C TYR A 66 1.75 -2.70 7.74
N ARG A 67 2.37 -2.48 8.91
CA ARG A 67 1.86 -2.96 10.20
C ARG A 67 0.41 -2.51 10.42
N LYS A 68 0.13 -1.23 10.17
CA LYS A 68 -1.23 -0.70 10.34
C LYS A 68 -2.21 -1.29 9.31
N VAL A 69 -1.80 -1.43 8.04
CA VAL A 69 -2.61 -2.09 7.00
C VAL A 69 -2.96 -3.53 7.41
N SER A 70 -1.96 -4.30 7.85
CA SER A 70 -2.12 -5.68 8.29
C SER A 70 -3.10 -5.80 9.46
N HIS A 71 -2.99 -4.93 10.49
CA HIS A 71 -3.94 -4.93 11.61
C HIS A 71 -5.38 -4.61 11.18
N ILE A 72 -5.57 -3.68 10.23
CA ILE A 72 -6.91 -3.34 9.72
C ILE A 72 -7.52 -4.52 8.96
N LEU A 73 -6.73 -5.18 8.10
CA LEU A 73 -7.20 -6.33 7.33
C LEU A 73 -7.53 -7.52 8.24
N GLU A 74 -6.67 -7.81 9.22
CA GLU A 74 -6.89 -8.86 10.22
C GLU A 74 -8.17 -8.62 11.02
N ALA A 75 -8.39 -7.40 11.52
CA ALA A 75 -9.60 -7.04 12.26
C ALA A 75 -10.89 -7.21 11.43
N LYS A 76 -10.79 -7.13 10.10
CA LYS A 76 -11.91 -7.36 9.17
C LYS A 76 -12.02 -8.82 8.71
N GLY A 77 -11.10 -9.70 9.14
CA GLY A 77 -11.04 -11.10 8.73
C GLY A 77 -10.65 -11.29 7.26
N ILE A 78 -9.89 -10.35 6.70
CA ILE A 78 -9.31 -10.42 5.35
C ILE A 78 -7.87 -10.93 5.50
N LYS A 79 -7.48 -11.93 4.72
CA LYS A 79 -6.14 -12.51 4.79
C LYS A 79 -5.20 -11.81 3.81
N VAL A 80 -3.97 -11.60 4.23
CA VAL A 80 -2.88 -11.20 3.33
C VAL A 80 -2.26 -12.47 2.75
N HIS A 81 -2.43 -12.70 1.45
CA HIS A 81 -1.78 -13.80 0.74
C HIS A 81 -0.27 -13.53 0.62
N LYS A 82 0.08 -12.31 0.22
CA LYS A 82 1.45 -11.86 0.02
C LYS A 82 1.54 -10.35 0.19
N SER A 83 2.72 -9.86 0.52
CA SER A 83 2.98 -8.43 0.56
C SER A 83 4.32 -8.08 -0.07
N PHE A 84 4.34 -6.89 -0.68
CA PHE A 84 5.52 -6.25 -1.23
C PHE A 84 5.71 -4.91 -0.54
N VAL A 85 6.88 -4.69 0.07
CA VAL A 85 7.19 -3.46 0.82
C VAL A 85 8.52 -2.92 0.32
N GLY A 86 8.50 -1.77 -0.35
CA GLY A 86 9.70 -1.24 -1.00
C GLY A 86 9.42 -0.12 -1.99
N SER A 87 10.34 0.09 -2.93
CA SER A 87 10.16 1.05 -4.03
C SER A 87 9.98 0.29 -5.33
N TYR A 88 8.77 0.39 -5.90
CA TYR A 88 8.35 -0.31 -7.11
C TYR A 88 7.90 0.68 -8.19
N ALA A 89 7.27 1.79 -7.79
CA ALA A 89 6.84 2.88 -8.67
C ALA A 89 7.08 4.24 -7.97
N SER A 90 8.23 4.85 -8.21
CA SER A 90 8.65 6.10 -7.57
C SER A 90 8.40 7.35 -8.42
N THR A 91 8.21 8.50 -7.78
CA THR A 91 8.23 9.84 -8.39
C THR A 91 9.49 10.59 -7.96
N MET A 92 10.63 10.23 -8.55
CA MET A 92 11.95 10.80 -8.22
C MET A 92 12.26 10.75 -6.71
N ASN A 93 12.40 11.92 -6.06
CA ASN A 93 12.74 12.07 -4.64
C ASN A 93 11.54 12.50 -3.80
N MET A 94 10.32 12.14 -4.21
CA MET A 94 9.11 12.58 -3.51
C MET A 94 8.99 11.89 -2.13
N PRO A 95 8.85 12.65 -1.03
CA PRO A 95 8.52 12.07 0.26
C PRO A 95 7.05 11.65 0.25
N GLY A 96 6.81 10.35 0.41
CA GLY A 96 5.47 9.78 0.40
C GLY A 96 5.46 8.28 0.10
N CYS A 97 4.29 7.68 0.25
CA CYS A 97 4.07 6.27 -0.03
C CYS A 97 2.63 6.05 -0.51
N SER A 98 2.40 4.92 -1.18
CA SER A 98 1.07 4.45 -1.55
C SER A 98 0.79 3.08 -0.94
N VAL A 99 -0.50 2.82 -0.70
CA VAL A 99 -1.03 1.51 -0.33
C VAL A 99 -1.85 0.99 -1.51
N THR A 100 -1.56 -0.21 -1.97
CA THR A 100 -2.33 -0.90 -3.01
C THR A 100 -2.80 -2.23 -2.45
N LEU A 101 -4.09 -2.53 -2.67
CA LEU A 101 -4.68 -3.83 -2.37
C LEU A 101 -5.15 -4.46 -3.68
N LEU A 102 -4.83 -5.73 -3.89
CA LEU A 102 -5.38 -6.53 -4.96
C LEU A 102 -6.14 -7.70 -4.35
N LYS A 103 -7.46 -7.76 -4.54
CA LYS A 103 -8.24 -8.97 -4.21
C LYS A 103 -7.79 -10.10 -5.12
N VAL A 104 -7.42 -11.24 -4.53
CA VAL A 104 -6.87 -12.37 -5.27
C VAL A 104 -7.80 -13.58 -5.22
N ASP A 105 -7.85 -14.30 -6.33
CA ASP A 105 -8.43 -15.64 -6.45
C ASP A 105 -7.32 -16.69 -6.59
N SER A 106 -7.68 -17.94 -6.87
CA SER A 106 -6.71 -19.03 -7.02
C SER A 106 -5.76 -18.81 -8.20
N GLU A 107 -6.21 -18.20 -9.29
CA GLU A 107 -5.39 -17.93 -10.47
C GLU A 107 -4.38 -16.83 -10.18
N LEU A 108 -4.83 -15.70 -9.65
CA LEU A 108 -3.97 -14.57 -9.31
C LEU A 108 -2.93 -14.95 -8.27
N LYS A 109 -3.30 -15.71 -7.22
CA LYS A 109 -2.34 -16.22 -6.24
C LYS A 109 -1.23 -17.04 -6.90
N ARG A 110 -1.61 -17.98 -7.77
CA ARG A 110 -0.66 -18.82 -8.52
C ARG A 110 0.28 -17.96 -9.38
N LEU A 111 -0.24 -16.95 -10.09
CA LEU A 111 0.55 -16.08 -10.95
C LEU A 111 1.51 -15.19 -10.15
N ILE A 112 1.04 -14.61 -9.05
CA ILE A 112 1.84 -13.76 -8.14
C ILE A 112 2.98 -14.55 -7.50
N ASP A 113 2.83 -15.87 -7.31
CA ASP A 113 3.84 -16.73 -6.69
C ASP A 113 4.87 -17.29 -7.68
N LEU A 114 4.72 -17.06 -8.98
CA LEU A 114 5.71 -17.52 -9.96
C LEU A 114 7.08 -16.87 -9.72
N PRO A 115 8.18 -17.60 -9.90
CA PRO A 115 9.51 -17.01 -9.80
C PRO A 115 9.70 -15.96 -10.90
N THR A 116 10.40 -14.88 -10.55
CA THR A 116 10.82 -13.84 -11.50
C THR A 116 12.23 -13.38 -11.19
N ASN A 117 12.96 -13.02 -12.23
CA ASN A 117 14.32 -12.49 -12.16
C ASN A 117 14.42 -11.25 -13.04
N ALA A 118 13.55 -10.28 -12.77
CA ALA A 118 13.55 -9.00 -13.44
C ALA A 118 14.44 -8.00 -12.66
N PRO A 119 15.05 -7.01 -13.34
CA PRO A 119 15.65 -5.88 -12.65
C PRO A 119 14.63 -5.24 -11.69
N TYR A 120 15.04 -4.96 -10.46
CA TYR A 120 14.20 -4.40 -9.39
C TYR A 120 13.05 -5.29 -8.88
N PHE A 121 12.91 -6.52 -9.38
CA PHE A 121 11.95 -7.48 -8.85
C PHE A 121 12.43 -8.93 -9.03
N VAL A 122 13.05 -9.46 -7.97
CA VAL A 122 13.51 -10.85 -7.90
C VAL A 122 12.65 -11.59 -6.88
N GLN A 123 12.03 -12.68 -7.33
CA GLN A 123 11.24 -13.59 -6.52
C GLN A 123 11.69 -15.02 -6.88
N LYS A 124 12.16 -15.76 -5.88
CA LYS A 124 12.69 -17.11 -6.04
C LYS A 124 11.75 -18.14 -5.43
#